data_AF-A0A251S8T3-F1
#
_entry.id   AF-A0A251S8T3-F1
#
_cell.length_a   1.000
_cell.length_b   1.000
_cell.length_c   1.000
_cell.angle_alpha   90.00
_cell.angle_beta   90.00
_cell.angle_gamma   90.00
#
_symmetry.space_group_name_H-M   'P 1'
#
loop_
_entity.id
_entity.type
_entity.pdbx_description
1 polymer ?
#
loop_
_entity_poly.entity_id
_entity_poly.type
_entity_poly.pdbx_seq_one_letter_code
_entity_poly.pdbx_strand_id
1 'polypeptide(L)'
;MASSPPHGCLQKKHWWWLTNKKIADMYIKQARSLFVSKQDNNIASAINLLDSALAVSPTYEPALKLKATALLHLRRFNEVADMLQDYIPSMNMMSDDASSSSSDNNSQPLVRERVKLLSDSNDSVNGLEGAVKCFSVSDLKKKVVAGFVRNRNREHQWRYLILGQACFHLGLLEDAMALLQTGKRLASAAFRRESICWSDDSFAFTGETFTTSNHPHTTPHSENINNLLNHIKLLLRRKTAAIAAAEAGLHAESIRHFSKIINARRGSPPHFLADCYIRRAIAYRTTGRITESTADCNRTLALNPSCIEALTARAELFESIRCVHDSLHDYEHLKLIYNSILRDRKLPGPVWKQQKVSYNEVPNKLLTISTKIEKLKQRVAKGETRNDVNDVDYYALFGVRRGCSRSELERSHLLLTIRYKPDKFLNFVERCEFVDAGDVELVKERARVSGLLLYRLIQRGYTSLMRIVLDEEALEKQRMKVKHDELQQQCVEMVTMRNNNSDKIEKKNVFQGVFCRDIAVVGSLLCQTGFNHPIQVKYEGLSC
;
A
#
# COMPACT_ATOMS: atom_id res chain seq x y z
N MET A 1 -73.41 8.97 24.74
CA MET A 1 -72.76 7.79 24.12
C MET A 1 -71.29 8.10 23.93
N ALA A 2 -70.42 7.61 24.80
CA ALA A 2 -68.97 7.70 24.65
C ALA A 2 -68.48 6.39 23.99
N SER A 3 -67.88 6.49 22.81
CA SER A 3 -67.27 5.36 22.10
C SER A 3 -65.83 5.16 22.58
N SER A 4 -65.58 4.02 23.21
CA SER A 4 -64.24 3.52 23.57
C SER A 4 -63.41 3.15 22.32
N PRO A 5 -62.08 3.31 22.34
CA PRO A 5 -61.21 2.99 21.20
C PRO A 5 -61.02 1.46 21.05
N PRO A 6 -60.71 0.94 19.84
CA PRO A 6 -60.71 -0.49 19.58
C PRO A 6 -59.41 -1.15 20.05
N HIS A 7 -59.48 -1.95 21.13
CA HIS A 7 -58.38 -2.78 21.65
C HIS A 7 -57.95 -3.94 20.72
N GLY A 8 -58.69 -4.23 19.64
CA GLY A 8 -58.47 -5.42 18.79
C GLY A 8 -57.29 -5.36 17.79
N CYS A 9 -56.79 -4.18 17.43
CA CYS A 9 -55.70 -4.04 16.45
C CYS A 9 -54.31 -4.33 17.06
N LEU A 10 -54.13 -4.04 18.35
CA LEU A 10 -52.89 -4.30 19.09
C LEU A 10 -52.69 -5.80 19.37
N GLN A 11 -53.76 -6.53 19.70
CA GLN A 11 -53.68 -7.98 19.96
C GLN A 11 -53.26 -8.78 18.73
N LYS A 12 -53.81 -8.48 17.54
CA LYS A 12 -53.42 -9.20 16.30
C LYS A 12 -51.94 -8.98 15.94
N LYS A 13 -51.42 -7.76 16.09
CA LYS A 13 -49.99 -7.46 15.89
C LYS A 13 -49.11 -8.16 16.91
N HIS A 14 -49.55 -8.25 18.16
CA HIS A 14 -48.85 -8.92 19.24
C HIS A 14 -48.77 -10.44 19.02
N TRP A 15 -49.87 -11.08 18.64
CA TRP A 15 -49.91 -12.50 18.30
C TRP A 15 -49.06 -12.82 17.06
N TRP A 16 -49.19 -12.03 15.99
CA TRP A 16 -48.37 -12.18 14.78
C TRP A 16 -46.87 -12.04 15.08
N TRP A 17 -46.48 -11.08 15.93
CA TRP A 17 -45.10 -10.91 16.39
C TRP A 17 -44.59 -12.10 17.22
N LEU A 18 -45.41 -12.63 18.12
CA LEU A 18 -45.05 -13.81 18.92
C LEU A 18 -44.87 -15.07 18.07
N THR A 19 -45.72 -15.28 17.06
CA THR A 19 -45.61 -16.44 16.17
C THR A 19 -44.36 -16.34 15.29
N ASN A 20 -44.09 -15.15 14.74
CA ASN A 20 -42.89 -14.87 13.95
C ASN A 20 -41.60 -15.02 14.77
N LYS A 21 -41.61 -14.57 16.03
CA LYS A 21 -40.48 -14.76 16.95
C LYS A 21 -40.22 -16.24 17.24
N LYS A 22 -41.26 -17.05 17.48
CA LYS A 22 -41.12 -18.50 17.69
C LYS A 22 -40.56 -19.21 16.45
N ILE A 23 -40.99 -18.81 15.26
CA ILE A 23 -40.48 -19.34 13.99
C ILE A 23 -39.00 -18.97 13.83
N ALA A 24 -38.62 -17.71 14.07
CA ALA A 24 -37.23 -17.28 14.04
C ALA A 24 -36.36 -18.02 15.08
N ASP A 25 -36.86 -18.25 16.29
CA ASP A 25 -36.18 -19.03 17.33
C ASP A 25 -35.93 -20.48 16.92
N MET A 26 -36.88 -21.10 16.24
CA MET A 26 -36.72 -22.46 15.70
C MET A 26 -35.58 -22.51 14.67
N TYR A 27 -35.57 -21.57 13.72
CA TYR A 27 -34.50 -21.46 12.72
C TYR A 27 -33.14 -21.21 13.37
N ILE A 28 -33.05 -20.35 14.39
CA ILE A 28 -31.80 -20.14 15.12
C ILE A 28 -31.33 -21.43 15.82
N LYS A 29 -32.22 -22.17 16.47
CA LYS A 29 -31.84 -23.42 17.15
C LYS A 29 -31.27 -24.44 16.17
N GLN A 30 -31.88 -24.57 14.99
CA GLN A 30 -31.37 -25.41 13.91
C GLN A 30 -30.03 -24.89 13.36
N ALA A 31 -29.88 -23.58 13.17
CA ALA A 31 -28.61 -23.00 12.75
C ALA A 31 -27.49 -23.23 13.78
N ARG A 32 -27.80 -23.16 15.09
CA ARG A 32 -26.85 -23.44 16.17
C ARG A 32 -26.40 -24.89 16.20
N SER A 33 -27.31 -25.85 15.99
CA SER A 33 -26.93 -27.27 15.96
C SER A 33 -25.99 -27.57 14.80
N LEU A 34 -26.21 -26.98 13.64
CA LEU A 34 -25.28 -27.06 12.50
C LEU A 34 -23.92 -26.42 12.82
N PHE A 35 -23.91 -25.32 13.59
CA PHE A 35 -22.68 -24.62 13.99
C PHE A 35 -21.76 -25.45 14.89
N VAL A 36 -22.32 -26.37 15.71
CA VAL A 36 -21.55 -27.25 16.60
C VAL A 36 -20.61 -28.16 15.79
N SER A 37 -21.03 -28.57 14.60
CA SER A 37 -20.24 -29.47 13.74
C SER A 37 -18.95 -28.84 13.18
N LYS A 38 -18.83 -27.50 13.19
CA LYS A 38 -17.70 -26.71 12.63
C LYS A 38 -17.30 -27.05 11.19
N GLN A 39 -18.17 -27.72 10.43
CA GLN A 39 -17.94 -28.01 9.01
C GLN A 39 -18.42 -26.84 8.16
N ASP A 40 -17.63 -26.42 7.17
CA ASP A 40 -17.96 -25.26 6.32
C ASP A 40 -19.28 -25.44 5.57
N ASN A 41 -19.59 -26.65 5.11
CA ASN A 41 -20.87 -26.94 4.44
C ASN A 41 -22.07 -26.74 5.38
N ASN A 42 -21.97 -27.21 6.62
CA ASN A 42 -23.04 -27.06 7.62
C ASN A 42 -23.20 -25.60 8.06
N ILE A 43 -22.08 -24.85 8.15
CA ILE A 43 -22.11 -23.41 8.44
C ILE A 43 -22.74 -22.64 7.26
N ALA A 44 -22.47 -23.03 6.02
CA ALA A 44 -23.13 -22.45 4.85
C ALA A 44 -24.65 -22.73 4.85
N SER A 45 -25.07 -23.96 5.16
CA SER A 45 -26.50 -24.28 5.33
C SER A 45 -27.14 -23.50 6.49
N ALA A 46 -26.41 -23.27 7.58
CA ALA A 46 -26.88 -22.45 8.69
C ALA A 46 -27.16 -20.99 8.29
N ILE A 47 -26.41 -20.43 7.34
CA ILE A 47 -26.67 -19.08 6.82
C ILE A 47 -28.04 -19.00 6.14
N ASN A 48 -28.42 -19.99 5.34
CA ASN A 48 -29.74 -20.02 4.68
C ASN A 48 -30.90 -20.06 5.70
N LEU A 49 -30.73 -20.82 6.79
CA LEU A 49 -31.70 -20.85 7.89
C LEU A 49 -31.77 -19.50 8.62
N LEU A 50 -30.63 -18.82 8.78
CA LEU A 50 -30.58 -17.49 9.39
C LEU A 50 -31.17 -16.41 8.49
N ASP A 51 -31.01 -16.50 7.17
CA ASP A 51 -31.69 -15.64 6.22
C ASP A 51 -33.21 -15.82 6.28
N SER A 52 -33.66 -17.07 6.41
CA SER A 52 -35.08 -17.38 6.64
C SER A 52 -35.59 -16.78 7.95
N ALA A 53 -34.79 -16.81 9.02
CA ALA A 53 -35.13 -16.19 10.30
C ALA A 53 -35.20 -14.65 10.20
N LEU A 54 -34.24 -14.03 9.49
CA LEU A 54 -34.16 -12.58 9.31
C LEU A 54 -35.22 -12.04 8.34
N ALA A 55 -35.68 -12.84 7.38
CA ALA A 55 -36.82 -12.50 6.53
C ALA A 55 -38.12 -12.35 7.35
N VAL A 56 -38.27 -13.16 8.40
CA VAL A 56 -39.42 -13.11 9.32
C VAL A 56 -39.24 -12.02 10.39
N SER A 57 -38.00 -11.82 10.87
CA SER A 57 -37.66 -10.81 11.89
C SER A 57 -36.33 -10.12 11.59
N PRO A 58 -36.34 -8.98 10.86
CA PRO A 58 -35.10 -8.33 10.41
C PRO A 58 -34.20 -7.80 11.53
N THR A 59 -34.79 -7.37 12.65
CA THR A 59 -34.07 -6.79 13.79
C THR A 59 -33.66 -7.82 14.83
N TYR A 60 -33.70 -9.12 14.49
CA TYR A 60 -33.45 -10.17 15.48
C TYR A 60 -31.95 -10.34 15.78
N GLU A 61 -31.50 -9.74 16.88
CA GLU A 61 -30.10 -9.66 17.30
C GLU A 61 -29.35 -11.02 17.35
N PRO A 62 -29.90 -12.10 17.92
CA PRO A 62 -29.20 -13.37 17.98
C PRO A 62 -28.99 -14.00 16.60
N ALA A 63 -29.93 -13.78 15.66
CA ALA A 63 -29.79 -14.24 14.27
C ALA A 63 -28.70 -13.44 13.55
N LEU A 64 -28.71 -12.11 13.67
CA LEU A 64 -27.68 -11.23 13.09
C LEU A 64 -26.29 -11.58 13.60
N LYS A 65 -26.13 -11.76 14.92
CA LYS A 65 -24.86 -12.15 15.53
C LYS A 65 -24.38 -13.50 14.99
N LEU A 66 -25.25 -14.50 14.96
CA LEU A 66 -24.89 -15.85 14.50
C LEU A 66 -24.53 -15.86 13.01
N LYS A 67 -25.27 -15.09 12.19
CA LYS A 67 -24.97 -14.92 10.76
C LYS A 67 -23.62 -14.25 10.56
N ALA A 68 -23.34 -13.16 11.29
CA ALA A 68 -22.05 -12.47 11.24
C ALA A 68 -20.89 -13.40 11.61
N THR A 69 -21.04 -14.23 12.64
CA THR A 69 -20.02 -15.21 13.03
C THR A 69 -19.85 -16.32 11.98
N ALA A 70 -20.94 -16.77 11.36
CA ALA A 70 -20.89 -17.77 10.29
C ALA A 70 -20.13 -17.24 9.07
N LEU A 71 -20.48 -16.03 8.62
CA LEU A 71 -19.83 -15.37 7.50
C LEU A 71 -18.34 -15.13 7.76
N LEU A 72 -17.98 -14.71 8.98
CA LEU A 72 -16.58 -14.53 9.37
C LEU A 72 -15.80 -15.87 9.33
N HIS A 73 -16.41 -16.96 9.80
CA HIS A 73 -15.79 -18.30 9.74
C HIS A 73 -15.55 -18.76 8.29
N LEU A 74 -16.53 -18.53 7.42
CA LEU A 74 -16.44 -18.82 5.98
C LEU A 74 -15.61 -17.80 5.19
N ARG A 75 -14.97 -16.83 5.88
CA ARG A 75 -14.18 -15.75 5.27
C ARG A 75 -14.96 -14.85 4.30
N ARG A 76 -16.30 -14.84 4.35
CA ARG A 76 -17.18 -13.99 3.54
C ARG A 76 -17.24 -12.56 4.09
N PHE A 77 -16.08 -11.90 4.13
CA PHE A 77 -15.91 -10.60 4.80
C PHE A 77 -16.69 -9.45 4.14
N ASN A 78 -16.87 -9.49 2.82
CA ASN A 78 -17.66 -8.49 2.09
C ASN A 78 -19.09 -8.44 2.62
N GLU A 79 -19.72 -9.60 2.82
CA GLU A 79 -21.11 -9.69 3.31
C GLU A 79 -21.24 -9.25 4.77
N VAL A 80 -20.21 -9.48 5.58
CA VAL A 80 -20.16 -8.94 6.95
C VAL A 80 -20.12 -7.42 6.91
N ALA A 81 -19.30 -6.84 6.03
CA ALA A 81 -19.21 -5.39 5.87
C ALA A 81 -20.51 -4.80 5.32
N ASP A 82 -21.14 -5.43 4.33
CA ASP A 82 -22.43 -4.99 3.78
C ASP A 82 -23.54 -5.01 4.83
N MET A 83 -23.60 -6.06 5.66
CA MET A 83 -24.60 -6.19 6.72
C MET A 83 -24.42 -5.16 7.85
N LEU A 84 -23.20 -4.70 8.10
CA LEU A 84 -22.85 -3.82 9.23
C LEU A 84 -22.27 -2.47 8.79
N GLN A 85 -22.52 -2.06 7.54
CA GLN A 85 -21.88 -0.91 6.91
C GLN A 85 -22.02 0.40 7.71
N ASP A 86 -23.15 0.59 8.40
CA ASP A 86 -23.46 1.80 9.20
C ASP A 86 -22.49 2.01 10.38
N TYR A 87 -21.77 0.96 10.79
CA TYR A 87 -20.79 1.02 11.87
C TYR A 87 -19.39 1.37 11.40
N ILE A 88 -19.14 1.40 10.08
CA ILE A 88 -17.83 1.68 9.50
C ILE A 88 -17.51 3.18 9.69
N PRO A 89 -16.45 3.54 10.44
CA PRO A 89 -16.14 4.94 10.75
C PRO A 89 -15.93 5.81 9.50
N SER A 90 -15.25 5.29 8.49
CA SER A 90 -15.01 5.98 7.21
C SER A 90 -16.26 6.35 6.42
N MET A 91 -17.38 5.64 6.60
CA MET A 91 -18.65 5.91 5.91
C MET A 91 -19.43 7.04 6.60
N ASN A 92 -19.35 7.13 7.92
CA ASN A 92 -20.09 8.14 8.70
C ASN A 92 -19.46 9.54 8.64
N MET A 93 -18.19 9.66 8.23
CA MET A 93 -17.52 10.96 8.07
C MET A 93 -17.94 11.69 6.77
N MET A 94 -18.48 10.99 5.77
CA MET A 94 -18.91 11.60 4.49
C MET A 94 -20.35 12.13 4.52
N SER A 95 -21.17 11.72 5.49
CA SER A 95 -22.56 12.19 5.63
C SER A 95 -22.67 13.57 6.29
N ASP A 96 -21.66 13.97 7.08
CA ASP A 96 -21.70 15.23 7.83
C ASP A 96 -21.36 16.45 6.94
N ASP A 97 -20.69 16.24 5.80
CA ASP A 97 -20.40 17.29 4.81
C ASP A 97 -21.62 17.65 3.94
N ALA A 98 -22.71 16.86 3.99
CA ALA A 98 -23.94 17.14 3.24
C ALA A 98 -25.04 17.83 4.07
N SER A 99 -24.81 18.06 5.37
CA SER A 99 -25.81 18.65 6.26
C SER A 99 -25.22 19.59 7.32
N SER A 100 -24.39 20.54 6.90
CA SER A 100 -24.06 21.70 7.73
C SER A 100 -23.71 22.95 6.91
N SER A 101 -24.72 23.54 6.27
CA SER A 101 -24.63 24.94 5.85
C SER A 101 -24.97 25.85 7.03
N SER A 102 -23.98 26.15 7.86
CA SER A 102 -23.91 27.44 8.57
C SER A 102 -22.49 27.69 9.05
N SER A 103 -21.83 28.60 8.35
CA SER A 103 -20.76 29.52 8.77
C SER A 103 -20.07 29.26 10.12
N ASP A 104 -18.80 28.89 10.09
CA ASP A 104 -17.72 29.87 10.28
C ASP A 104 -16.34 29.26 10.01
N ASN A 105 -15.50 30.08 9.38
CA ASN A 105 -14.13 29.78 8.97
C ASN A 105 -13.22 29.48 10.17
N ASN A 106 -12.59 28.30 10.22
CA ASN A 106 -11.12 28.23 10.22
C ASN A 106 -10.61 26.80 9.97
N SER A 107 -9.46 26.73 9.31
CA SER A 107 -8.89 25.57 8.65
C SER A 107 -7.87 24.78 9.51
N GLN A 108 -7.80 23.47 9.25
CA GLN A 108 -6.62 22.58 9.33
C GLN A 108 -6.21 21.94 10.71
N PRO A 109 -5.44 20.83 10.71
CA PRO A 109 -5.76 19.58 11.43
C PRO A 109 -4.70 19.15 12.48
N LEU A 110 -5.00 18.03 13.18
CA LEU A 110 -4.11 17.13 13.95
C LEU A 110 -3.49 17.61 15.28
N VAL A 111 -3.58 16.73 16.29
CA VAL A 111 -2.55 16.46 17.33
C VAL A 111 -2.24 17.60 18.32
N ARG A 112 -2.88 17.57 19.50
CA ARG A 112 -2.20 17.53 20.81
C ARG A 112 -3.18 17.60 21.97
N GLU A 113 -3.22 16.51 22.73
CA GLU A 113 -3.40 16.56 24.17
C GLU A 113 -2.15 17.24 24.76
N ARG A 114 -2.21 18.56 24.98
CA ARG A 114 -1.29 19.28 25.86
C ARG A 114 -2.10 20.17 26.78
N VAL A 115 -2.21 19.67 28.01
CA VAL A 115 -2.20 20.42 29.26
C VAL A 115 -1.72 21.85 29.06
N LYS A 116 -2.61 22.82 29.29
CA LYS A 116 -2.26 24.20 29.63
C LYS A 116 -2.57 24.40 31.11
N LEU A 117 -1.54 24.17 31.92
CA LEU A 117 -1.43 24.67 33.28
C LEU A 117 -0.64 25.98 33.20
N LEU A 118 -1.22 27.06 33.76
CA LEU A 118 -0.64 28.38 34.09
C LEU A 118 -0.26 29.23 32.84
N SER A 119 -0.42 30.55 32.76
CA SER A 119 -0.64 31.71 33.66
C SER A 119 -1.17 32.87 32.75
N ASP A 120 -1.61 34.09 33.13
CA ASP A 120 -1.73 34.81 34.40
C ASP A 120 -2.68 36.04 34.22
N SER A 121 -3.23 36.49 35.36
CA SER A 121 -3.61 37.87 35.77
C SER A 121 -4.32 38.88 34.83
N ASN A 122 -5.55 39.26 35.18
CA ASN A 122 -5.83 40.59 35.76
C ASN A 122 -7.31 40.77 36.25
N ASP A 123 -7.41 41.07 37.55
CA ASP A 123 -8.41 41.77 38.38
C ASP A 123 -9.84 42.10 37.88
N SER A 124 -10.84 41.70 38.68
CA SER A 124 -11.54 42.62 39.60
C SER A 124 -12.63 41.95 40.46
N VAL A 125 -12.37 41.95 41.78
CA VAL A 125 -13.25 42.16 42.95
C VAL A 125 -14.79 42.02 42.80
N ASN A 126 -15.38 40.96 43.38
CA ASN A 126 -16.37 41.02 44.49
C ASN A 126 -17.06 39.67 44.78
N GLY A 127 -17.21 39.34 46.08
CA GLY A 127 -18.30 38.49 46.59
C GLY A 127 -17.96 37.04 46.94
N LEU A 128 -17.66 36.82 48.22
CA LEU A 128 -17.66 35.51 48.87
C LEU A 128 -19.11 35.00 49.03
N GLU A 129 -19.48 33.85 48.45
CA GLU A 129 -20.46 32.92 49.03
C GLU A 129 -20.55 31.56 48.30
N GLY A 130 -20.40 30.47 49.07
CA GLY A 130 -21.16 29.23 48.91
C GLY A 130 -20.98 28.40 47.63
N ALA A 131 -19.93 27.58 47.58
CA ALA A 131 -19.86 26.44 46.67
C ALA A 131 -20.88 25.35 47.08
N VAL A 132 -22.13 25.49 46.64
CA VAL A 132 -23.09 24.39 46.56
C VAL A 132 -23.63 24.36 45.13
N LYS A 133 -22.89 23.69 44.23
CA LYS A 133 -23.43 23.35 42.90
C LYS A 133 -24.50 22.29 43.09
N CYS A 134 -25.73 22.74 43.38
CA CYS A 134 -26.93 21.94 43.22
C CYS A 134 -26.92 21.34 41.81
N PHE A 135 -26.90 20.02 41.72
CA PHE A 135 -27.05 19.32 40.46
C PHE A 135 -28.37 19.75 39.82
N SER A 136 -28.29 20.41 38.66
CA SER A 136 -29.48 20.71 37.88
C SER A 136 -30.17 19.39 37.52
N VAL A 137 -31.47 19.28 37.79
CA VAL A 137 -32.30 18.13 37.39
C VAL A 137 -32.17 17.90 35.88
N SER A 138 -31.89 18.95 35.11
CA SER A 138 -31.57 18.90 33.67
C SER A 138 -30.29 18.14 33.38
N ASP A 139 -29.24 18.33 34.18
CA ASP A 139 -27.94 17.67 34.01
C ASP A 139 -27.97 16.23 34.50
N LEU A 140 -28.73 15.96 35.57
CA LEU A 140 -29.02 14.60 36.01
C LEU A 140 -29.88 13.87 34.96
N LYS A 141 -30.90 14.53 34.40
CA LYS A 141 -31.73 14.00 33.31
C LYS A 141 -30.90 13.78 32.04
N LYS A 142 -29.99 14.69 31.68
CA LYS A 142 -29.04 14.49 30.56
C LYS A 142 -28.08 13.32 30.83
N LYS A 143 -27.55 13.16 32.06
CA LYS A 143 -26.70 12.03 32.44
C LYS A 143 -27.47 10.70 32.50
N VAL A 144 -28.71 10.71 32.97
CA VAL A 144 -29.57 9.52 33.04
C VAL A 144 -30.04 9.13 31.64
N VAL A 145 -30.45 10.07 30.80
CA VAL A 145 -30.79 9.83 29.38
C VAL A 145 -29.56 9.38 28.59
N ALA A 146 -28.39 10.00 28.78
CA ALA A 146 -27.13 9.50 28.22
C ALA A 146 -26.75 8.12 28.80
N GLY A 147 -27.16 7.82 30.03
CA GLY A 147 -27.07 6.51 30.67
C GLY A 147 -27.97 5.46 30.02
N PHE A 148 -29.20 5.81 29.66
CA PHE A 148 -30.14 4.95 28.92
C PHE A 148 -29.73 4.75 27.45
N VAL A 149 -29.19 5.77 26.78
CA VAL A 149 -28.56 5.67 25.46
C VAL A 149 -27.31 4.78 25.52
N ARG A 150 -26.51 4.87 26.59
CA ARG A 150 -25.41 3.93 26.87
C ARG A 150 -25.88 2.52 27.25
N ASN A 151 -27.11 2.36 27.77
CA ASN A 151 -27.67 1.05 28.12
C ASN A 151 -28.13 0.27 26.87
N ARG A 152 -28.50 0.97 25.78
CA ARG A 152 -28.69 0.34 24.45
C ARG A 152 -27.40 -0.20 23.83
N ASN A 153 -26.22 0.27 24.26
CA ASN A 153 -24.92 -0.24 23.81
C ASN A 153 -24.50 -1.59 24.43
N ARG A 154 -25.36 -2.24 25.23
CA ARG A 154 -25.09 -3.60 25.75
C ARG A 154 -25.09 -4.66 24.64
N GLU A 155 -25.93 -4.52 23.62
CA GLU A 155 -26.22 -5.59 22.64
C GLU A 155 -25.36 -5.52 21.37
N HIS A 156 -24.70 -4.40 21.10
CA HIS A 156 -24.03 -4.17 19.80
C HIS A 156 -22.51 -4.38 19.82
N GLN A 157 -21.92 -4.80 20.94
CA GLN A 157 -20.45 -4.94 21.10
C GLN A 157 -19.83 -5.92 20.10
N TRP A 158 -20.54 -7.01 19.82
CA TRP A 158 -20.13 -8.03 18.87
C TRP A 158 -19.99 -7.47 17.45
N ARG A 159 -20.79 -6.45 17.08
CA ARG A 159 -20.73 -5.82 15.75
C ARG A 159 -19.36 -5.20 15.52
N TYR A 160 -18.86 -4.44 16.48
CA TYR A 160 -17.54 -3.81 16.41
C TYR A 160 -16.41 -4.84 16.32
N LEU A 161 -16.49 -5.94 17.07
CA LEU A 161 -15.45 -6.97 17.05
C LEU A 161 -15.45 -7.75 15.72
N ILE A 162 -16.61 -8.22 15.27
CA ILE A 162 -16.74 -9.02 14.04
C ILE A 162 -16.49 -8.15 12.81
N LEU A 163 -17.06 -6.94 12.76
CA LEU A 163 -16.78 -5.99 11.68
C LEU A 163 -15.31 -5.56 11.69
N GLY A 164 -14.71 -5.32 12.85
CA GLY A 164 -13.30 -4.97 12.94
C GLY A 164 -12.37 -6.07 12.40
N GLN A 165 -12.71 -7.34 12.63
CA GLN A 165 -12.01 -8.48 12.03
C GLN A 165 -12.23 -8.55 10.52
N ALA A 166 -13.47 -8.38 10.04
CA ALA A 166 -13.76 -8.36 8.62
C ALA A 166 -13.03 -7.21 7.90
N CYS A 167 -13.11 -5.98 8.42
CA CYS A 167 -12.40 -4.80 7.91
C CYS A 167 -10.89 -5.02 7.82
N PHE A 168 -10.28 -5.75 8.76
CA PHE A 168 -8.87 -6.12 8.65
C PHE A 168 -8.61 -6.93 7.38
N HIS A 169 -9.33 -8.03 7.16
CA HIS A 169 -9.14 -8.88 5.99
C HIS A 169 -9.52 -8.19 4.66
N LEU A 170 -10.41 -7.19 4.72
CA LEU A 170 -10.73 -6.33 3.57
C LEU A 170 -9.64 -5.29 3.26
N GLY A 171 -8.65 -5.12 4.15
CA GLY A 171 -7.55 -4.16 4.00
C GLY A 171 -7.84 -2.76 4.56
N LEU A 172 -8.99 -2.57 5.22
CA LEU A 172 -9.39 -1.34 5.91
C LEU A 172 -8.80 -1.29 7.32
N LEU A 173 -7.47 -1.24 7.42
CA LEU A 173 -6.77 -1.37 8.71
C LEU A 173 -7.09 -0.24 9.70
N GLU A 174 -7.35 0.98 9.21
CA GLU A 174 -7.69 2.13 10.05
C GLU A 174 -9.06 1.95 10.71
N ASP A 175 -10.07 1.60 9.93
CA ASP A 175 -11.41 1.26 10.43
C ASP A 175 -11.35 0.04 11.34
N ALA A 176 -10.62 -1.02 10.95
CA ALA A 176 -10.42 -2.21 11.76
C ALA A 176 -9.83 -1.88 13.13
N MET A 177 -8.81 -1.02 13.18
CA MET A 177 -8.22 -0.59 14.45
C MET A 177 -9.24 0.13 15.33
N ALA A 178 -10.00 1.08 14.77
CA ALA A 178 -11.00 1.85 15.50
C ALA A 178 -12.09 0.94 16.05
N LEU A 179 -12.64 0.05 15.21
CA LEU A 179 -13.68 -0.91 15.55
C LEU A 179 -13.24 -1.93 16.61
N LEU A 180 -12.04 -2.51 16.48
CA LEU A 180 -11.54 -3.46 17.48
C LEU A 180 -11.27 -2.77 18.84
N GLN A 181 -10.81 -1.52 18.83
CA GLN A 181 -10.63 -0.75 20.06
C GLN A 181 -11.95 -0.36 20.72
N THR A 182 -12.97 0.02 19.94
CA THR A 182 -14.31 0.31 20.50
C THR A 182 -14.94 -0.97 21.03
N GLY A 183 -14.91 -2.06 20.27
CA GLY A 183 -15.42 -3.37 20.66
C GLY A 183 -14.79 -3.86 21.97
N LYS A 184 -13.45 -3.77 22.09
CA LYS A 184 -12.73 -4.13 23.33
C LYS A 184 -13.15 -3.27 24.52
N ARG A 185 -13.21 -1.94 24.35
CA ARG A 185 -13.62 -1.01 25.42
C ARG A 185 -15.04 -1.31 25.91
N LEU A 186 -15.95 -1.58 24.97
CA LEU A 186 -17.33 -1.94 25.30
C LEU A 186 -17.40 -3.30 26.01
N ALA A 187 -16.69 -4.31 25.53
CA ALA A 187 -16.61 -5.63 26.17
C ALA A 187 -16.08 -5.55 27.60
N SER A 188 -14.98 -4.83 27.84
CA SER A 188 -14.44 -4.61 29.19
C SER A 188 -15.38 -3.80 30.09
N ALA A 189 -16.22 -2.92 29.51
CA ALA A 189 -17.23 -2.19 30.27
C ALA A 189 -18.47 -3.04 30.57
N ALA A 190 -18.83 -3.99 29.71
CA ALA A 190 -19.88 -4.98 30.00
C ALA A 190 -19.44 -5.95 31.09
N PHE A 191 -18.25 -6.53 30.96
CA PHE A 191 -17.70 -7.45 31.97
C PHE A 191 -17.64 -6.82 33.37
N ARG A 192 -17.17 -5.57 33.47
CA ARG A 192 -17.17 -4.83 34.75
C ARG A 192 -18.57 -4.64 35.33
N ARG A 193 -19.57 -4.36 34.49
CA ARG A 193 -20.95 -4.21 34.96
C ARG A 193 -21.54 -5.54 35.41
N GLU A 194 -21.31 -6.61 34.67
CA GLU A 194 -21.75 -7.96 35.06
C GLU A 194 -21.13 -8.36 36.40
N SER A 195 -19.82 -8.11 36.58
CA SER A 195 -19.12 -8.37 37.84
C SER A 195 -19.62 -7.50 39.00
N ILE A 196 -20.05 -6.25 38.77
CA ILE A 196 -20.60 -5.36 39.82
C ILE A 196 -22.06 -5.68 40.13
N CYS A 197 -22.81 -6.26 39.19
CA CYS A 197 -24.21 -6.66 39.38
C CYS A 197 -24.38 -7.99 40.14
N TRP A 198 -23.28 -8.65 40.52
CA TRP A 198 -23.33 -9.80 41.40
C TRP A 198 -23.31 -9.28 42.84
N SER A 199 -24.43 -9.39 43.55
CA SER A 199 -24.43 -9.23 45.00
C SER A 199 -23.71 -10.42 45.64
N ASP A 200 -22.95 -10.19 46.71
CA ASP A 200 -22.23 -11.25 47.46
C ASP A 200 -23.15 -12.40 47.92
N ASP A 201 -24.47 -12.18 47.96
CA ASP A 201 -25.47 -13.17 48.38
C ASP A 201 -26.01 -14.09 47.25
N SER A 202 -25.53 -14.00 46.01
CA SER A 202 -25.97 -14.89 44.91
C SER A 202 -25.07 -16.14 44.76
N PHE A 203 -24.81 -16.84 45.86
CA PHE A 203 -24.21 -18.18 45.83
C PHE A 203 -25.30 -19.24 45.58
N ALA A 204 -25.78 -19.33 44.35
CA ALA A 204 -26.47 -20.55 43.90
C ALA A 204 -25.41 -21.55 43.43
N PHE A 205 -25.17 -22.54 44.28
CA PHE A 205 -24.28 -23.68 44.07
C PHE A 205 -24.77 -24.50 42.86
N THR A 206 -24.26 -24.25 41.65
CA THR A 206 -24.16 -25.29 40.62
C THR A 206 -22.80 -25.94 40.81
N GLY A 207 -22.80 -27.07 41.52
CA GLY A 207 -21.60 -27.82 41.84
C GLY A 207 -20.94 -28.38 40.59
N GLU A 208 -19.88 -27.72 40.14
CA GLU A 208 -18.73 -28.38 39.55
C GLU A 208 -17.47 -27.80 40.19
N THR A 209 -16.72 -28.69 40.82
CA THR A 209 -15.50 -28.49 41.61
C THR A 209 -14.52 -27.49 41.00
N PHE A 210 -14.38 -26.33 41.64
CA PHE A 210 -13.24 -25.45 41.49
C PHE A 210 -12.01 -26.10 42.14
N THR A 211 -11.06 -26.54 41.32
CA THR A 211 -9.67 -26.67 41.77
C THR A 211 -8.98 -25.33 41.58
N THR A 212 -8.40 -24.86 42.66
CA THR A 212 -7.62 -23.65 42.84
C THR A 212 -6.39 -23.64 41.92
N SER A 213 -6.36 -22.73 40.95
CA SER A 213 -5.09 -22.15 40.49
C SER A 213 -5.31 -20.71 40.01
N ASN A 214 -4.56 -19.80 40.62
CA ASN A 214 -4.50 -18.38 40.31
C ASN A 214 -3.99 -18.15 38.88
N HIS A 215 -4.86 -17.81 37.93
CA HIS A 215 -4.56 -16.93 36.79
C HIS A 215 -5.87 -16.32 36.25
N PRO A 216 -5.93 -15.02 35.91
CA PRO A 216 -7.06 -14.48 35.18
C PRO A 216 -7.05 -15.11 33.78
N HIS A 217 -7.89 -16.11 33.55
CA HIS A 217 -8.04 -16.73 32.23
C HIS A 217 -8.55 -15.68 31.24
N THR A 218 -7.62 -15.03 30.52
CA THR A 218 -7.94 -14.38 29.26
C THR A 218 -8.50 -15.44 28.33
N THR A 219 -9.77 -15.31 27.96
CA THR A 219 -10.36 -16.22 26.97
C THR A 219 -9.53 -16.16 25.67
N PRO A 220 -9.30 -17.29 24.98
CA PRO A 220 -8.43 -17.35 23.79
C PRO A 220 -8.87 -16.36 22.68
N HIS A 221 -10.16 -16.02 22.66
CA HIS A 221 -10.71 -15.00 21.75
C HIS A 221 -10.20 -13.58 22.05
N SER A 222 -10.03 -13.21 23.32
CA SER A 222 -9.49 -11.90 23.75
C SER A 222 -8.01 -11.74 23.39
N GLU A 223 -7.23 -12.81 23.55
CA GLU A 223 -5.81 -12.82 23.18
C GLU A 223 -5.61 -12.69 21.67
N ASN A 224 -6.44 -13.37 20.88
CA ASN A 224 -6.44 -13.25 19.42
C ASN A 224 -6.75 -11.82 18.95
N ILE A 225 -7.74 -11.15 19.56
CA ILE A 225 -8.08 -9.76 19.24
C ILE A 225 -6.92 -8.82 19.63
N ASN A 226 -6.26 -9.04 20.76
CA ASN A 226 -5.10 -8.22 21.16
C ASN A 226 -3.92 -8.39 20.21
N ASN A 227 -3.64 -9.63 19.80
CA ASN A 227 -2.58 -9.95 18.84
C ASN A 227 -2.87 -9.33 17.47
N LEU A 228 -4.13 -9.37 17.02
CA LEU A 228 -4.57 -8.71 15.80
C LEU A 228 -4.42 -7.19 15.91
N LEU A 229 -4.89 -6.58 17.01
CA LEU A 229 -4.80 -5.14 17.24
C LEU A 229 -3.34 -4.65 17.26
N ASN A 230 -2.44 -5.38 17.91
CA ASN A 230 -1.01 -5.05 17.95
C ASN A 230 -0.39 -5.13 16.55
N HIS A 231 -0.77 -6.12 15.75
CA HIS A 231 -0.33 -6.24 14.38
C HIS A 231 -0.83 -5.09 13.49
N ILE A 232 -2.11 -4.75 13.58
CA ILE A 232 -2.69 -3.60 12.85
C ILE A 232 -1.97 -2.30 13.22
N LYS A 233 -1.77 -2.05 14.53
CA LYS A 233 -1.03 -0.88 15.01
C LYS A 233 0.38 -0.81 14.45
N LEU A 234 1.09 -1.95 14.38
CA LEU A 234 2.43 -2.01 13.81
C LEU A 234 2.44 -1.63 12.32
N LEU A 235 1.50 -2.18 11.54
CA LEU A 235 1.36 -1.90 10.11
C LEU A 235 1.02 -0.43 9.87
N LEU A 236 0.03 0.12 10.61
CA LEU A 236 -0.38 1.52 10.49
C LEU A 236 0.73 2.50 10.90
N ARG A 237 1.43 2.25 12.01
CA ARG A 237 2.59 3.07 12.42
C ARG A 237 3.68 3.09 11.36
N ARG A 238 3.92 1.97 10.68
CA ARG A 238 4.93 1.89 9.63
C ARG A 238 4.48 2.55 8.33
N LYS A 239 3.20 2.40 7.97
CA LYS A 239 2.59 3.06 6.81
C LYS A 239 2.62 4.58 6.98
N THR A 240 2.18 5.08 8.14
CA THR A 240 2.20 6.51 8.45
C THR A 240 3.61 7.09 8.42
N ALA A 241 4.60 6.41 9.01
CA ALA A 241 6.01 6.81 8.88
C ALA A 241 6.50 6.83 7.42
N ALA A 242 6.09 5.87 6.60
CA ALA A 242 6.44 5.83 5.17
C ALA A 242 5.84 6.99 4.38
N ILE A 243 4.59 7.34 4.68
CA ILE A 243 3.87 8.46 4.04
C ILE A 243 4.49 9.79 4.47
N ALA A 244 4.73 9.99 5.77
CA ALA A 244 5.39 11.19 6.29
C ALA A 244 6.79 11.37 5.70
N ALA A 245 7.56 10.29 5.54
CA ALA A 245 8.86 10.35 4.87
C ALA A 245 8.75 10.73 3.38
N ALA A 246 7.71 10.26 2.68
CA ALA A 246 7.49 10.65 1.28
C ALA A 246 7.11 12.13 1.15
N GLU A 247 6.24 12.62 2.03
CA GLU A 247 5.82 14.03 2.09
C GLU A 247 6.99 14.96 2.45
N ALA A 248 7.91 14.50 3.30
CA ALA A 248 9.16 15.19 3.60
C ALA A 248 10.23 15.11 2.49
N GLY A 249 9.95 14.48 1.36
CA GLY A 249 10.91 14.28 0.25
C GLY A 249 11.97 13.20 0.51
N LEU A 250 11.94 12.52 1.66
CA LEU A 250 12.85 11.43 2.02
C LEU A 250 12.41 10.10 1.39
N HIS A 251 12.46 10.03 0.07
CA HIS A 251 11.93 8.90 -0.71
C HIS A 251 12.62 7.56 -0.40
N ALA A 252 13.93 7.56 -0.11
CA ALA A 252 14.66 6.34 0.26
C ALA A 252 14.13 5.72 1.58
N GLU A 253 13.84 6.56 2.58
CA GLU A 253 13.26 6.10 3.85
C GLU A 253 11.83 5.61 3.66
N SER A 254 11.03 6.31 2.84
CA SER A 254 9.70 5.85 2.47
C SER A 254 9.73 4.45 1.84
N ILE A 255 10.62 4.23 0.86
CA ILE A 255 10.84 2.93 0.22
C ILE A 255 11.22 1.86 1.25
N ARG A 256 12.10 2.20 2.20
CA ARG A 256 12.53 1.27 3.25
C ARG A 256 11.36 0.86 4.15
N HIS A 257 10.55 1.81 4.60
CA HIS A 257 9.39 1.52 5.44
C HIS A 257 8.36 0.65 4.72
N PHE A 258 8.00 0.98 3.48
CA PHE A 258 7.08 0.14 2.68
C PHE A 258 7.66 -1.25 2.40
N SER A 259 8.96 -1.35 2.10
CA SER A 259 9.60 -2.65 1.88
C SER A 259 9.56 -3.53 3.11
N LYS A 260 9.67 -2.95 4.31
CA LYS A 260 9.52 -3.72 5.55
C LYS A 260 8.08 -4.18 5.82
N ILE A 261 7.06 -3.48 5.31
CA ILE A 261 5.66 -3.94 5.36
C ILE A 261 5.51 -5.14 4.41
N ILE A 262 5.96 -4.97 3.16
CA ILE A 262 5.82 -5.95 2.08
C ILE A 262 6.64 -7.23 2.34
N ASN A 263 7.78 -7.11 3.03
CA ASN A 263 8.64 -8.23 3.39
C ASN A 263 8.34 -8.80 4.79
N ALA A 264 7.21 -8.41 5.41
CA ALA A 264 6.83 -8.97 6.71
C ALA A 264 6.56 -10.48 6.60
N ARG A 265 6.94 -11.24 7.64
CA ARG A 265 6.69 -12.69 7.71
C ARG A 265 5.22 -13.04 7.84
N ARG A 266 4.44 -12.16 8.49
CA ARG A 266 3.00 -12.33 8.64
C ARG A 266 2.33 -11.82 7.38
N GLY A 267 1.49 -12.68 6.78
CA GLY A 267 0.67 -12.30 5.62
C GLY A 267 -0.16 -11.06 5.91
N SER A 268 -0.40 -10.26 4.88
CA SER A 268 -1.24 -9.06 4.98
C SER A 268 -2.33 -9.08 3.91
N PRO A 269 -3.46 -8.40 4.16
CA PRO A 269 -4.56 -8.30 3.21
C PRO A 269 -4.10 -7.79 1.82
N PRO A 270 -4.52 -8.42 0.71
CA PRO A 270 -4.18 -8.05 -0.66
C PRO A 270 -4.40 -6.56 -0.96
N HIS A 271 -5.54 -6.01 -0.54
CA HIS A 271 -5.91 -4.61 -0.77
C HIS A 271 -4.97 -3.64 -0.03
N PHE A 272 -4.59 -3.96 1.21
CA PHE A 272 -3.64 -3.15 1.97
C PHE A 272 -2.24 -3.19 1.35
N LEU A 273 -1.81 -4.36 0.88
CA LEU A 273 -0.53 -4.51 0.18
C LEU A 273 -0.53 -3.77 -1.16
N ALA A 274 -1.64 -3.76 -1.90
CA ALA A 274 -1.79 -2.99 -3.13
C ALA A 274 -1.57 -1.48 -2.89
N ASP A 275 -2.15 -0.88 -1.85
CA ASP A 275 -1.88 0.54 -1.48
C ASP A 275 -0.40 0.75 -1.08
N CYS A 276 0.23 -0.23 -0.43
CA CYS A 276 1.66 -0.13 -0.09
C CYS A 276 2.56 -0.22 -1.33
N TYR A 277 2.22 -1.09 -2.29
CA TYR A 277 2.96 -1.22 -3.55
C TYR A 277 2.89 0.05 -4.38
N ILE A 278 1.69 0.63 -4.58
CA ILE A 278 1.56 1.86 -5.37
C ILE A 278 2.30 3.04 -4.73
N ARG A 279 2.22 3.21 -3.41
CA ARG A 279 2.96 4.29 -2.71
C ARG A 279 4.47 4.09 -2.80
N ARG A 280 4.95 2.84 -2.73
CA ARG A 280 6.37 2.53 -2.96
C ARG A 280 6.76 2.74 -4.42
N ALA A 281 5.89 2.43 -5.38
CA ALA A 281 6.12 2.69 -6.80
C ALA A 281 6.29 4.18 -7.07
N ILE A 282 5.43 5.03 -6.48
CA ILE A 282 5.54 6.49 -6.58
C ILE A 282 6.89 6.97 -6.03
N ALA A 283 7.31 6.47 -4.87
CA ALA A 283 8.63 6.80 -4.30
C ALA A 283 9.80 6.28 -5.17
N TYR A 284 9.67 5.12 -5.82
CA TYR A 284 10.67 4.65 -6.78
C TYR A 284 10.75 5.56 -8.01
N ARG A 285 9.60 5.99 -8.53
CA ARG A 285 9.52 6.90 -9.67
C ARG A 285 10.23 8.21 -9.39
N THR A 286 9.98 8.84 -8.24
CA THR A 286 10.64 10.11 -7.87
C THR A 286 12.15 9.97 -7.71
N THR A 287 12.65 8.77 -7.36
CA THR A 287 14.09 8.47 -7.32
C THR A 287 14.69 8.05 -8.67
N GLY A 288 13.92 8.05 -9.76
CA GLY A 288 14.37 7.62 -11.10
C GLY A 288 14.50 6.10 -11.27
N ARG A 289 14.00 5.30 -10.32
CA ARG A 289 14.05 3.84 -10.34
C ARG A 289 12.85 3.26 -11.10
N ILE A 290 12.87 3.42 -12.42
CA ILE A 290 11.72 3.15 -13.29
C ILE A 290 11.30 1.67 -13.25
N THR A 291 12.24 0.73 -13.41
CA THR A 291 11.92 -0.71 -13.44
C THR A 291 11.29 -1.22 -12.14
N GLU A 292 11.79 -0.78 -10.98
CA GLU A 292 11.18 -1.10 -9.69
C GLU A 292 9.80 -0.47 -9.52
N SER A 293 9.62 0.76 -10.01
CA SER A 293 8.31 1.42 -10.01
C SER A 293 7.31 0.65 -10.86
N THR A 294 7.68 0.26 -12.09
CA THR A 294 6.84 -0.53 -13.00
C THR A 294 6.50 -1.90 -12.40
N ALA A 295 7.46 -2.57 -11.74
CA ALA A 295 7.21 -3.85 -11.10
C ALA A 295 6.18 -3.76 -9.96
N ASP A 296 6.24 -2.70 -9.15
CA ASP A 296 5.27 -2.49 -8.07
C ASP A 296 3.90 -2.04 -8.61
N CYS A 297 3.85 -1.28 -9.70
CA CYS A 297 2.59 -1.01 -10.42
C CYS A 297 1.97 -2.31 -10.94
N ASN A 298 2.76 -3.19 -11.56
CA ASN A 298 2.29 -4.49 -12.05
C ASN A 298 1.73 -5.38 -10.92
N ARG A 299 2.40 -5.42 -9.77
CA ARG A 299 1.89 -6.14 -8.58
C ARG A 299 0.57 -5.55 -8.09
N THR A 300 0.46 -4.23 -8.05
CA THR A 300 -0.77 -3.53 -7.65
C THR A 300 -1.91 -3.89 -8.60
N LEU A 301 -1.68 -3.90 -9.91
CA LEU A 301 -2.68 -4.22 -10.93
C LEU A 301 -3.04 -5.71 -10.98
N ALA A 302 -2.11 -6.60 -10.61
CA ALA A 302 -2.42 -8.01 -10.42
C ALA A 302 -3.42 -8.20 -9.27
N LEU A 303 -3.21 -7.49 -8.15
CA LEU A 303 -4.09 -7.53 -6.97
C LEU A 303 -5.41 -6.78 -7.17
N ASN A 304 -5.37 -5.62 -7.84
CA ASN A 304 -6.51 -4.75 -8.09
C ASN A 304 -6.44 -4.17 -9.51
N PRO A 305 -7.04 -4.83 -10.52
CA PRO A 305 -6.97 -4.41 -11.91
C PRO A 305 -7.58 -3.03 -12.19
N SER A 306 -8.59 -2.62 -11.41
CA SER A 306 -9.27 -1.32 -11.55
C SER A 306 -8.62 -0.21 -10.71
N CYS A 307 -7.38 -0.41 -10.25
CA CYS A 307 -6.65 0.60 -9.50
C CYS A 307 -6.24 1.78 -10.40
N ILE A 308 -7.05 2.85 -10.36
CA ILE A 308 -6.84 4.10 -11.12
C ILE A 308 -5.45 4.69 -10.87
N GLU A 309 -5.01 4.73 -9.61
CA GLU A 309 -3.71 5.30 -9.21
C GLU A 309 -2.55 4.51 -9.83
N ALA A 310 -2.65 3.17 -9.88
CA ALA A 310 -1.61 2.32 -10.46
C ALA A 310 -1.55 2.41 -11.98
N LEU A 311 -2.69 2.44 -12.67
CA LEU A 311 -2.72 2.66 -14.13
C LEU A 311 -2.17 4.04 -14.49
N THR A 312 -2.54 5.07 -13.72
CA THR A 312 -2.05 6.44 -13.95
C THR A 312 -0.54 6.50 -13.74
N ALA A 313 -0.04 5.96 -12.63
CA ALA A 313 1.38 5.94 -12.34
C ALA A 313 2.18 5.17 -13.39
N ARG A 314 1.67 4.02 -13.86
CA ARG A 314 2.32 3.19 -14.89
C ARG A 314 2.30 3.85 -16.27
N ALA A 315 1.18 4.46 -16.66
CA ALA A 315 1.08 5.21 -17.90
C ALA A 315 2.09 6.36 -17.96
N GLU A 316 2.22 7.13 -16.87
CA GLU A 316 3.19 8.22 -16.73
C GLU A 316 4.64 7.72 -16.73
N LEU A 317 4.92 6.56 -16.11
CA LEU A 317 6.24 5.92 -16.18
C LEU A 317 6.57 5.54 -17.62
N PHE A 318 5.64 4.93 -18.34
CA PHE A 318 5.84 4.57 -19.74
C PHE A 318 6.00 5.81 -20.64
N GLU A 319 5.30 6.91 -20.39
CA GLU A 319 5.57 8.18 -21.07
C GLU A 319 7.00 8.68 -20.80
N SER A 320 7.47 8.58 -19.55
CA SER A 320 8.81 9.05 -19.16
C SER A 320 9.95 8.30 -19.87
N ILE A 321 9.77 6.99 -20.14
CA ILE A 321 10.71 6.18 -20.92
C ILE A 321 10.34 6.10 -22.39
N ARG A 322 9.39 6.91 -22.87
CA ARG A 322 8.93 6.95 -24.27
C ARG A 322 8.38 5.61 -24.78
N CYS A 323 7.89 4.75 -23.89
CA CYS A 323 7.18 3.55 -24.27
C CYS A 323 5.71 3.89 -24.60
N VAL A 324 5.50 4.49 -25.78
CA VAL A 324 4.22 5.11 -26.17
C VAL A 324 3.07 4.10 -26.23
N HIS A 325 3.31 2.90 -26.76
CA HIS A 325 2.27 1.88 -26.92
C HIS A 325 1.74 1.36 -25.58
N ASP A 326 2.63 1.02 -24.64
CA ASP A 326 2.23 0.52 -23.32
C ASP A 326 1.54 1.63 -22.49
N SER A 327 2.00 2.87 -22.62
CA SER A 327 1.33 4.03 -22.01
C SER A 327 -0.07 4.24 -22.56
N LEU A 328 -0.23 4.16 -23.89
CA LEU A 328 -1.53 4.32 -24.55
C LEU A 328 -2.51 3.26 -24.07
N HIS A 329 -2.07 2.00 -23.94
CA HIS A 329 -2.89 0.91 -23.42
C HIS A 329 -3.42 1.19 -22.01
N ASP A 330 -2.58 1.70 -21.11
CA ASP A 330 -2.99 2.05 -19.74
C ASP A 330 -3.96 3.23 -19.71
N TYR A 331 -3.75 4.26 -20.53
CA TYR A 331 -4.69 5.38 -20.63
C TYR A 331 -6.03 4.97 -21.24
N GLU A 332 -6.04 4.08 -22.24
CA GLU A 332 -7.27 3.53 -22.80
C GLU A 332 -8.04 2.70 -21.75
N HIS A 333 -7.34 1.92 -20.94
CA HIS A 333 -7.96 1.19 -19.83
C HIS A 333 -8.53 2.15 -18.77
N LEU A 334 -7.80 3.22 -18.41
CA LEU A 334 -8.32 4.27 -17.53
C LEU A 334 -9.59 4.92 -18.10
N LYS A 335 -9.61 5.24 -19.39
CA LYS A 335 -10.79 5.80 -20.07
C LYS A 335 -11.99 4.88 -19.93
N LEU A 336 -11.81 3.56 -20.08
CA LEU A 336 -12.88 2.57 -19.87
C LEU A 336 -13.40 2.58 -18.44
N ILE A 337 -12.52 2.65 -17.43
CA ILE A 337 -12.91 2.72 -16.02
C ILE A 337 -13.70 4.00 -15.71
N TYR A 338 -13.27 5.15 -16.23
CA TYR A 338 -14.01 6.40 -16.01
C TYR A 338 -15.36 6.40 -16.73
N ASN A 339 -15.43 5.83 -17.94
CA ASN A 339 -16.71 5.68 -18.64
C ASN A 339 -17.67 4.74 -17.89
N SER A 340 -17.17 3.65 -17.28
CA SER A 340 -18.03 2.77 -16.47
C SER A 340 -18.53 3.48 -15.21
N ILE A 341 -17.68 4.28 -14.53
CA ILE A 341 -18.09 5.10 -13.38
C ILE A 341 -19.24 6.05 -13.75
N LEU A 342 -19.13 6.74 -14.90
CA LEU A 342 -20.15 7.68 -15.35
C LEU A 342 -21.46 6.99 -15.76
N ARG A 343 -21.36 5.81 -16.38
CA ARG A 343 -22.52 5.01 -16.78
C ARG A 343 -23.28 4.49 -15.56
N ASP A 344 -22.56 3.90 -14.61
CA ASP A 344 -23.16 3.20 -13.47
C ASP A 344 -23.48 4.15 -12.31
N ARG A 345 -22.96 5.39 -12.36
CA ARG A 345 -23.02 6.40 -11.29
C ARG A 345 -22.50 5.86 -9.95
N LYS A 346 -21.60 4.88 -10.02
CA LYS A 346 -21.02 4.15 -8.89
C LYS A 346 -19.54 3.97 -9.11
N LEU A 347 -18.79 4.05 -8.01
CA LEU A 347 -17.35 3.83 -8.01
C LEU A 347 -17.06 2.32 -8.03
N PRO A 348 -16.00 1.85 -8.75
CA PRO A 348 -15.64 0.44 -8.81
C PRO A 348 -15.41 -0.22 -7.43
N GLY A 349 -16.15 -1.29 -7.17
CA GLY A 349 -16.01 -2.11 -5.97
C GLY A 349 -17.12 -1.87 -4.93
N PRO A 350 -17.00 -2.47 -3.74
CA PRO A 350 -18.00 -2.39 -2.69
C PRO A 350 -18.23 -0.96 -2.20
N VAL A 351 -19.43 -0.66 -1.71
CA VAL A 351 -19.84 0.72 -1.31
C VAL A 351 -18.94 1.29 -0.19
N TRP A 352 -18.54 0.44 0.74
CA TRP A 352 -17.64 0.80 1.86
C TRP A 352 -16.16 0.90 1.44
N LYS A 353 -15.82 0.65 0.18
CA LYS A 353 -14.44 0.78 -0.32
C LYS A 353 -14.16 2.24 -0.67
N GLN A 354 -13.34 2.89 0.16
CA GLN A 354 -12.86 4.23 -0.14
C GLN A 354 -12.05 4.25 -1.45
N GLN A 355 -12.49 5.06 -2.41
CA GLN A 355 -11.65 5.47 -3.54
C GLN A 355 -11.13 6.88 -3.30
N LYS A 356 -9.87 7.10 -3.64
CA LYS A 356 -9.21 8.42 -3.55
C LYS A 356 -9.74 9.44 -4.57
N VAL A 357 -10.61 9.03 -5.49
CA VAL A 357 -11.14 9.90 -6.56
C VAL A 357 -12.59 10.23 -6.25
N SER A 358 -12.89 11.52 -6.12
CA SER A 358 -14.27 12.00 -6.01
C SER A 358 -14.98 11.86 -7.35
N TYR A 359 -16.27 11.47 -7.33
CA TYR A 359 -17.09 11.37 -8.53
C TYR A 359 -17.11 12.68 -9.34
N ASN A 360 -17.10 13.83 -8.65
CA ASN A 360 -17.12 15.15 -9.29
C ASN A 360 -15.87 15.43 -10.14
N GLU A 361 -14.74 14.78 -9.83
CA GLU A 361 -13.49 14.92 -10.57
C GLU A 361 -13.43 14.03 -11.83
N VAL A 362 -14.32 13.03 -11.92
CA VAL A 362 -14.27 12.02 -12.98
C VAL A 362 -14.40 12.62 -14.38
N PRO A 363 -15.34 13.54 -14.68
CA PRO A 363 -15.43 14.16 -16.00
C PRO A 363 -14.15 14.91 -16.38
N ASN A 364 -13.55 15.65 -15.45
CA ASN A 364 -12.33 16.43 -15.69
C ASN A 364 -11.12 15.52 -15.95
N LYS A 365 -11.00 14.43 -15.18
CA LYS A 365 -9.96 13.41 -15.38
C LYS A 365 -10.13 12.69 -16.71
N LEU A 366 -11.37 12.37 -17.09
CA LEU A 366 -11.68 11.74 -18.38
C LEU A 366 -11.30 12.64 -19.57
N LEU A 367 -11.56 13.95 -19.48
CA LEU A 367 -11.13 14.91 -20.49
C LEU A 367 -9.59 14.94 -20.58
N THR A 368 -8.91 15.06 -19.44
CA THR A 368 -7.44 15.04 -19.37
C THR A 368 -6.86 13.79 -20.02
N ILE A 369 -7.42 12.62 -19.73
CA ILE A 369 -6.97 11.34 -20.31
C ILE A 369 -7.27 11.27 -21.80
N SER A 370 -8.44 11.74 -22.24
CA SER A 370 -8.80 11.74 -23.66
C SER A 370 -7.83 12.62 -24.48
N THR A 371 -7.43 13.77 -23.96
CA THR A 371 -6.42 14.62 -24.61
C THR A 371 -5.04 13.97 -24.63
N LYS A 372 -4.63 13.27 -23.56
CA LYS A 372 -3.38 12.50 -23.54
C LYS A 372 -3.39 11.37 -24.58
N ILE A 373 -4.47 10.60 -24.66
CA ILE A 373 -4.66 9.53 -25.65
C ILE A 373 -4.52 10.10 -27.06
N GLU A 374 -5.18 11.22 -27.37
CA GLU A 374 -5.10 11.83 -28.69
C GLU A 374 -3.68 12.29 -29.02
N LYS A 375 -2.99 12.95 -28.09
CA LYS A 375 -1.58 13.34 -28.26
C LYS A 375 -0.68 12.15 -28.52
N LEU A 376 -0.84 11.05 -27.77
CA LEU A 376 -0.06 9.84 -27.98
C LEU A 376 -0.38 9.19 -29.33
N LYS A 377 -1.66 9.12 -29.74
CA LYS A 377 -2.06 8.61 -31.06
C LYS A 377 -1.48 9.45 -32.20
N GLN A 378 -1.46 10.77 -32.07
CA GLN A 378 -0.81 11.65 -33.04
C GLN A 378 0.70 11.40 -33.14
N ARG A 379 1.38 11.18 -32.01
CA ARG A 379 2.82 10.82 -32.00
C ARG A 379 3.08 9.49 -32.71
N VAL A 380 2.24 8.48 -32.47
CA VAL A 380 2.30 7.19 -33.20
C VAL A 380 2.07 7.41 -34.69
N ALA A 381 1.08 8.21 -35.08
CA ALA A 381 0.75 8.49 -36.48
C ALA A 381 1.86 9.25 -37.24
N LYS A 382 2.60 10.13 -36.55
CA LYS A 382 3.76 10.85 -37.10
C LYS A 382 4.97 9.96 -37.41
N GLY A 383 4.90 8.68 -37.07
CA GLY A 383 5.97 7.72 -37.39
C GLY A 383 7.16 7.73 -36.43
N GLU A 384 7.06 8.43 -35.28
CA GLU A 384 8.08 8.39 -34.20
C GLU A 384 8.42 6.95 -33.76
N THR A 385 7.51 5.99 -34.01
CA THR A 385 7.57 4.61 -33.54
C THR A 385 7.94 3.58 -34.61
N ARG A 386 8.05 3.97 -35.89
CA ARG A 386 7.93 2.99 -36.99
C ARG A 386 9.21 2.19 -37.29
N ASN A 387 10.42 2.64 -36.96
CA ASN A 387 11.64 1.92 -37.41
C ASN A 387 12.92 2.02 -36.55
N ASP A 388 12.96 2.72 -35.42
CA ASP A 388 14.23 2.87 -34.68
C ASP A 388 14.29 2.07 -33.37
N VAL A 389 15.44 1.41 -33.20
CA VAL A 389 15.93 0.78 -31.97
C VAL A 389 16.00 1.75 -30.76
N ASN A 390 15.66 3.03 -30.98
CA ASN A 390 15.82 4.18 -30.08
C ASN A 390 14.51 4.84 -29.60
N ASP A 391 13.33 4.26 -29.83
CA ASP A 391 12.08 4.91 -29.37
C ASP A 391 11.94 4.88 -27.84
N VAL A 392 12.27 3.75 -27.21
CA VAL A 392 12.25 3.61 -25.74
C VAL A 392 13.57 4.08 -25.14
N ASP A 393 13.53 4.93 -24.11
CA ASP A 393 14.72 5.34 -23.35
C ASP A 393 15.16 4.21 -22.40
N TYR A 394 15.92 3.26 -22.95
CA TYR A 394 16.44 2.13 -22.19
C TYR A 394 17.49 2.55 -21.14
N TYR A 395 18.17 3.68 -21.32
CA TYR A 395 19.09 4.21 -20.30
C TYR A 395 18.33 4.54 -19.02
N ALA A 396 17.20 5.26 -19.15
CA ALA A 396 16.30 5.55 -18.04
C ALA A 396 15.67 4.27 -17.44
N LEU A 397 15.31 3.29 -18.26
CA LEU A 397 14.81 1.99 -17.80
C LEU A 397 15.84 1.28 -16.90
N PHE A 398 17.10 1.22 -17.32
CA PHE A 398 18.18 0.56 -16.58
C PHE A 398 18.75 1.42 -15.44
N GLY A 399 18.41 2.71 -15.39
CA GLY A 399 18.95 3.64 -14.41
C GLY A 399 20.45 3.92 -14.62
N VAL A 400 20.92 3.83 -15.86
CA VAL A 400 22.32 4.08 -16.25
C VAL A 400 22.43 5.37 -17.06
N ARG A 401 23.60 6.01 -17.02
CA ARG A 401 23.85 7.24 -17.80
C ARG A 401 24.07 6.93 -19.27
N ARG A 402 23.79 7.89 -20.16
CA ARG A 402 24.14 7.80 -21.58
C ARG A 402 25.67 7.74 -21.72
N GLY A 403 26.17 6.86 -22.60
CA GLY A 403 27.60 6.56 -22.71
C GLY A 403 28.17 5.75 -21.54
N CYS A 404 27.34 4.95 -20.86
CA CYS A 404 27.79 4.06 -19.78
C CYS A 404 28.81 3.03 -20.29
N SER A 405 29.75 2.65 -19.44
CA SER A 405 30.68 1.56 -19.79
C SER A 405 29.94 0.23 -19.95
N ARG A 406 30.48 -0.67 -20.78
CA ARG A 406 29.97 -2.04 -20.90
C ARG A 406 29.81 -2.73 -19.54
N SER A 407 30.78 -2.56 -18.64
CA SER A 407 30.75 -3.17 -17.31
C SER A 407 29.66 -2.59 -16.38
N GLU A 408 29.26 -1.33 -16.57
CA GLU A 408 28.18 -0.70 -15.82
C GLU A 408 26.82 -1.24 -16.28
N LEU A 409 26.63 -1.36 -17.60
CA LEU A 409 25.44 -1.94 -18.21
C LEU A 409 25.27 -3.43 -17.86
N GLU A 410 26.34 -4.22 -17.91
CA GLU A 410 26.30 -5.64 -17.54
C GLU A 410 25.91 -5.83 -16.06
N ARG A 411 26.43 -5.00 -15.15
CA ARG A 411 26.05 -5.04 -13.72
C ARG A 411 24.58 -4.68 -13.50
N SER A 412 24.09 -3.61 -14.13
CA SER A 412 22.69 -3.20 -13.97
C SER A 412 21.75 -4.26 -14.56
N HIS A 413 22.08 -4.82 -15.72
CA HIS A 413 21.36 -5.94 -16.32
C HIS A 413 21.30 -7.16 -15.40
N LEU A 414 22.45 -7.58 -14.85
CA LEU A 414 22.51 -8.71 -13.92
C LEU A 414 21.61 -8.49 -12.71
N LEU A 415 21.65 -7.30 -12.10
CA LEU A 415 20.81 -6.96 -10.95
C LEU A 415 19.32 -7.05 -11.28
N LEU A 416 18.89 -6.50 -12.42
CA LEU A 416 17.50 -6.53 -12.87
C LEU A 416 17.04 -7.94 -13.21
N THR A 417 17.85 -8.71 -13.92
CA THR A 417 17.56 -10.11 -14.28
C THR A 417 17.44 -10.99 -13.03
N ILE A 418 18.32 -10.84 -12.05
CA ILE A 418 18.21 -11.58 -10.77
C ILE A 418 16.93 -11.20 -10.03
N ARG A 419 16.53 -9.92 -10.07
CA ARG A 419 15.36 -9.42 -9.35
C ARG A 419 14.04 -9.80 -10.00
N TYR A 420 13.98 -9.82 -11.33
CA TYR A 420 12.78 -10.02 -12.13
C TYR A 420 12.81 -11.30 -12.99
N LYS A 421 13.58 -12.32 -12.58
CA LYS A 421 13.52 -13.62 -13.23
C LYS A 421 12.11 -14.24 -13.14
N PRO A 422 11.70 -15.06 -14.12
CA PRO A 422 10.37 -15.67 -14.16
C PRO A 422 9.93 -16.36 -12.87
N ASP A 423 10.84 -17.07 -12.20
CA ASP A 423 10.55 -17.77 -10.94
C ASP A 423 10.07 -16.84 -9.82
N LYS A 424 10.45 -15.55 -9.86
CA LYS A 424 10.16 -14.59 -8.79
C LYS A 424 8.87 -13.80 -9.00
N PHE A 425 8.17 -13.98 -10.13
CA PHE A 425 6.94 -13.23 -10.40
C PHE A 425 5.86 -13.47 -9.34
N LEU A 426 5.81 -14.66 -8.76
CA LEU A 426 4.76 -15.08 -7.84
C LEU A 426 5.12 -14.92 -6.36
N ASN A 427 6.37 -14.58 -6.02
CA ASN A 427 6.84 -14.52 -4.62
C ASN A 427 6.04 -13.57 -3.72
N PHE A 428 5.36 -12.57 -4.29
CA PHE A 428 4.54 -11.67 -3.50
C PHE A 428 3.16 -12.25 -3.14
N VAL A 429 2.67 -13.21 -3.93
CA VAL A 429 1.36 -13.85 -3.75
C VAL A 429 1.36 -14.65 -2.44
N GLU A 430 2.47 -15.33 -2.13
CA GLU A 430 2.65 -16.07 -0.86
C GLU A 430 2.52 -15.20 0.40
N ARG A 431 2.68 -13.88 0.25
CA ARG A 431 2.61 -12.92 1.37
C ARG A 431 1.24 -12.26 1.51
N CYS A 432 0.34 -12.55 0.58
CA CYS A 432 -1.01 -12.01 0.57
C CYS A 432 -1.96 -12.98 1.27
N GLU A 433 -2.79 -12.48 2.18
CA GLU A 433 -3.83 -13.27 2.84
C GLU A 433 -5.10 -13.27 1.98
N PHE A 434 -5.23 -14.25 1.09
CA PHE A 434 -6.40 -14.38 0.23
C PHE A 434 -7.59 -15.01 0.96
N VAL A 435 -8.78 -14.55 0.55
CA VAL A 435 -10.07 -15.04 1.01
C VAL A 435 -10.43 -16.32 0.24
N ASP A 436 -10.41 -16.23 -1.09
CA ASP A 436 -10.84 -17.29 -2.00
C ASP A 436 -9.67 -17.85 -2.83
N ALA A 437 -9.68 -19.17 -3.03
CA ALA A 437 -8.65 -19.85 -3.83
C ALA A 437 -8.69 -19.47 -5.33
N GLY A 438 -9.88 -19.13 -5.86
CA GLY A 438 -10.04 -18.66 -7.23
C GLY A 438 -9.35 -17.32 -7.50
N ASP A 439 -9.43 -16.40 -6.54
CA ASP A 439 -8.76 -15.10 -6.63
C ASP A 439 -7.23 -15.26 -6.69
N VAL A 440 -6.69 -16.26 -5.99
CA VAL A 440 -5.24 -16.54 -5.99
C VAL A 440 -4.76 -16.87 -7.40
N GLU A 441 -5.46 -17.73 -8.14
CA GLU A 441 -5.00 -18.15 -9.46
C GLU A 441 -5.14 -17.02 -10.49
N LEU A 442 -6.23 -16.25 -10.44
CA LEU A 442 -6.40 -15.06 -11.29
C LEU A 442 -5.27 -14.03 -11.05
N VAL A 443 -4.89 -13.81 -9.79
CA VAL A 443 -3.77 -12.92 -9.45
C VAL A 443 -2.45 -13.48 -9.95
N LYS A 444 -2.21 -14.79 -9.82
CA LYS A 444 -0.98 -15.43 -10.35
C LYS A 444 -0.90 -15.30 -11.86
N GLU A 445 -1.98 -15.53 -12.60
CA GLU A 445 -2.01 -15.37 -14.05
C GLU A 445 -1.68 -13.94 -14.48
N ARG A 446 -2.34 -12.94 -13.90
CA ARG A 446 -2.05 -11.51 -14.16
C ARG A 446 -0.61 -11.15 -13.81
N ALA A 447 -0.09 -11.68 -12.71
CA ALA A 447 1.30 -11.48 -12.29
C ALA A 447 2.31 -12.12 -13.25
N ARG A 448 2.04 -13.33 -13.76
CA ARG A 448 2.88 -14.00 -14.77
C ARG A 448 2.94 -13.18 -16.06
N VAL A 449 1.80 -12.74 -16.58
CA VAL A 449 1.73 -11.97 -17.83
C VAL A 449 2.48 -10.64 -17.67
N SER A 450 2.14 -9.85 -16.65
CA SER A 450 2.77 -8.54 -16.42
C SER A 450 4.26 -8.63 -16.07
N GLY A 451 4.67 -9.65 -15.30
CA GLY A 451 6.07 -9.94 -15.00
C GLY A 451 6.86 -10.29 -16.26
N LEU A 452 6.30 -11.15 -17.13
CA LEU A 452 6.95 -11.57 -18.37
C LEU A 452 7.12 -10.40 -19.35
N LEU A 453 6.14 -9.50 -19.45
CA LEU A 453 6.25 -8.28 -20.26
C LEU A 453 7.39 -7.39 -19.78
N LEU A 454 7.49 -7.14 -18.46
CA LEU A 454 8.59 -6.37 -17.89
C LEU A 454 9.95 -7.05 -18.12
N TYR A 455 10.03 -8.36 -17.95
CA TYR A 455 11.25 -9.11 -18.20
C TYR A 455 11.70 -9.01 -19.66
N ARG A 456 10.77 -9.16 -20.61
CA ARG A 456 11.06 -8.99 -22.04
C ARG A 456 11.51 -7.57 -22.37
N LEU A 457 10.90 -6.56 -21.75
CA LEU A 457 11.31 -5.15 -21.91
C LEU A 457 12.75 -4.93 -21.43
N ILE A 458 13.13 -5.53 -20.30
CA ILE A 458 14.51 -5.51 -19.80
C ILE A 458 15.46 -6.20 -20.78
N GLN A 459 15.12 -7.39 -21.26
CA GLN A 459 15.96 -8.12 -22.22
C GLN A 459 16.17 -7.34 -23.52
N ARG A 460 15.10 -6.76 -24.08
CA ARG A 460 15.17 -5.91 -25.27
C ARG A 460 16.00 -4.64 -25.03
N GLY A 461 15.89 -4.05 -23.84
CA GLY A 461 16.69 -2.89 -23.49
C GLY A 461 18.18 -3.20 -23.37
N TYR A 462 18.54 -4.34 -22.79
CA TYR A 462 19.94 -4.77 -22.71
C TYR A 462 20.54 -5.00 -24.09
N THR A 463 19.86 -5.74 -24.97
CA THR A 463 20.38 -6.00 -26.33
C THR A 463 20.53 -4.71 -27.14
N SER A 464 19.58 -3.79 -27.01
CA SER A 464 19.65 -2.47 -27.65
C SER A 464 20.83 -1.64 -27.15
N LEU A 465 20.95 -1.47 -25.83
CA LEU A 465 22.03 -0.67 -25.23
C LEU A 465 23.40 -1.29 -25.46
N MET A 466 23.51 -2.62 -25.40
CA MET A 466 24.78 -3.32 -25.60
C MET A 466 25.31 -3.11 -27.02
N ARG A 467 24.42 -3.13 -28.03
CA ARG A 467 24.78 -2.81 -29.41
C ARG A 467 25.34 -1.38 -29.52
N ILE A 468 24.67 -0.41 -28.92
CA ILE A 468 25.11 1.00 -28.92
C ILE A 468 26.49 1.15 -28.26
N VAL A 469 26.70 0.53 -27.09
CA VAL A 469 27.98 0.58 -26.38
C VAL A 469 29.11 -0.06 -27.19
N LEU A 470 28.86 -1.19 -27.86
CA LEU A 470 29.86 -1.84 -28.72
C LEU A 470 30.20 -1.00 -29.95
N ASP A 471 29.21 -0.35 -30.57
CA ASP A 471 29.41 0.54 -31.70
C ASP A 471 30.24 1.77 -31.28
N GLU A 472 29.94 2.37 -30.12
CA GLU A 472 30.70 3.49 -29.54
C GLU A 472 32.16 3.09 -29.22
N GLU A 473 32.38 1.91 -28.61
CA GLU A 473 33.72 1.38 -28.34
C GLU A 473 34.52 1.13 -29.63
N ALA A 474 33.86 0.66 -30.70
CA ALA A 474 34.50 0.44 -31.99
C ALA A 474 34.92 1.77 -32.65
N LEU A 475 34.05 2.78 -32.60
CA LEU A 475 34.34 4.13 -33.09
C LEU A 475 35.50 4.77 -32.33
N GLU A 476 35.55 4.61 -31.01
CA GLU A 476 36.66 5.15 -30.22
C GLU A 476 37.97 4.45 -30.53
N LYS A 477 37.97 3.13 -30.73
CA LYS A 477 39.15 2.38 -31.20
C LYS A 477 39.63 2.87 -32.57
N GLN A 478 38.73 3.19 -33.49
CA GLN A 478 39.10 3.75 -34.79
C GLN A 478 39.72 5.15 -34.66
N ARG A 479 39.16 6.01 -33.82
CA ARG A 479 39.73 7.35 -33.54
C ARG A 479 41.12 7.27 -32.92
N MET A 480 41.34 6.32 -32.01
CA MET A 480 42.66 6.11 -31.39
C MET A 480 43.68 5.58 -32.39
N LYS A 481 43.27 4.75 -33.37
CA LYS A 481 44.14 4.32 -34.47
C LYS A 481 44.52 5.49 -35.37
N VAL A 482 43.56 6.30 -35.81
CA VAL A 482 43.84 7.48 -36.65
C VAL A 482 44.80 8.45 -35.95
N LYS A 483 44.58 8.74 -34.65
CA LYS A 483 45.49 9.57 -33.87
C LYS A 483 46.89 8.96 -33.73
N HIS A 484 46.98 7.63 -33.59
CA HIS A 484 48.26 6.94 -33.54
C HIS A 484 49.01 7.05 -34.87
N ASP A 485 48.31 6.81 -35.98
CA ASP A 485 48.85 6.90 -37.34
C ASP A 485 49.30 8.34 -37.68
N GLU A 486 48.54 9.36 -37.26
CA GLU A 486 48.90 10.78 -37.40
C GLU A 486 50.16 11.15 -36.58
N LEU A 487 50.26 10.71 -35.33
CA LEU A 487 51.45 10.92 -34.50
C LEU A 487 52.68 10.20 -35.07
N GLN A 488 52.48 9.04 -35.68
CA GLN A 488 53.54 8.27 -36.32
C GLN A 488 54.01 8.96 -37.61
N GLN A 489 53.09 9.51 -38.42
CA GLN A 489 53.44 10.35 -39.57
C GLN A 489 54.16 11.64 -39.17
N GLN A 490 53.72 12.35 -38.13
CA GLN A 490 54.43 13.53 -37.62
C GLN A 490 55.84 13.19 -37.12
N CYS A 491 56.03 12.05 -36.44
CA CYS A 491 57.36 11.59 -36.05
C CYS A 491 58.24 11.27 -37.26
N VAL A 492 57.69 10.65 -38.30
CA VAL A 492 58.42 10.36 -39.54
C VAL A 492 58.80 11.64 -40.29
N GLU A 493 57.89 12.63 -40.40
CA GLU A 493 58.18 13.94 -40.99
C GLU A 493 59.22 14.74 -40.20
N MET A 494 59.18 14.70 -38.87
CA MET A 494 60.24 15.33 -38.06
C MET A 494 61.61 14.67 -38.27
N VAL A 495 61.67 13.35 -38.48
CA VAL A 495 62.92 12.64 -38.73
C VAL A 495 63.46 12.92 -40.14
N THR A 496 62.58 13.00 -41.16
CA THR A 496 63.00 13.35 -42.53
C THR A 496 63.46 14.81 -42.66
N MET A 497 62.80 15.75 -41.97
CA MET A 497 63.25 17.14 -41.88
C MET A 497 64.59 17.30 -41.15
N ARG A 498 64.92 16.40 -40.22
CA ARG A 498 66.21 16.39 -39.51
C ARG A 498 67.35 15.84 -40.35
N ASN A 499 67.08 14.87 -41.23
CA ASN A 499 68.08 14.29 -42.14
C ASN A 499 68.41 15.20 -43.35
N ASN A 500 67.51 16.12 -43.73
CA ASN A 500 67.78 17.09 -44.80
C ASN A 500 68.61 18.31 -44.33
N ASN A 501 68.84 18.46 -43.02
CA ASN A 501 69.66 19.53 -42.43
C ASN A 501 70.98 19.04 -41.82
N SER A 502 71.39 17.80 -42.09
CA SER A 502 72.66 17.26 -41.60
C SER A 502 73.69 17.13 -42.72
N ASP A 503 74.12 18.26 -43.27
CA ASP A 503 75.50 18.41 -43.74
C ASP A 503 76.24 19.28 -42.72
N LYS A 504 77.27 18.65 -42.11
CA LYS A 504 78.16 19.17 -41.05
C LYS A 504 77.53 19.32 -39.66
N ILE A 505 77.84 18.37 -38.78
CA ILE A 505 78.44 18.63 -37.45
C ILE A 505 79.08 17.33 -36.95
N GLU A 506 80.29 17.48 -36.43
CA GLU A 506 81.21 16.44 -35.99
C GLU A 506 80.65 15.50 -34.91
N LYS A 507 81.10 14.25 -34.98
CA LYS A 507 80.97 13.24 -33.93
C LYS A 507 81.64 13.73 -32.64
N LYS A 508 80.84 14.07 -31.61
CA LYS A 508 81.27 14.01 -30.21
C LYS A 508 80.56 12.85 -29.52
N ASN A 509 81.34 11.86 -29.11
CA ASN A 509 80.93 10.78 -28.24
C ASN A 509 80.45 11.39 -26.90
N VAL A 510 79.17 11.27 -26.61
CA VAL A 510 78.61 11.52 -25.27
C VAL A 510 78.08 10.20 -24.74
N PHE A 511 78.57 9.84 -23.56
CA PHE A 511 78.30 8.60 -22.84
C PHE A 511 76.80 8.33 -22.71
N GLN A 512 76.40 7.13 -23.13
CA GLN A 512 75.06 6.59 -22.91
C GLN A 512 74.92 6.20 -21.44
N GLY A 513 74.34 7.10 -20.65
CA GLY A 513 74.00 6.84 -19.26
C GLY A 513 73.01 5.67 -19.14
N VAL A 514 73.42 4.64 -18.40
CA VAL A 514 72.67 3.40 -18.14
C VAL A 514 71.37 3.63 -17.35
N PHE A 515 71.14 4.85 -16.85
CA PHE A 515 70.07 5.18 -15.90
C PHE A 515 68.64 5.19 -16.49
N CYS A 516 68.46 5.45 -17.78
CA CYS A 516 67.12 5.51 -18.39
C CYS A 516 66.55 4.14 -18.79
N ARG A 517 67.40 3.11 -18.87
CA ARG A 517 66.97 1.75 -19.23
C ARG A 517 66.33 1.04 -18.04
N ASP A 518 66.78 1.36 -16.82
CA ASP A 518 66.33 0.68 -15.60
C ASP A 518 64.95 1.15 -15.11
N ILE A 519 64.57 2.41 -15.35
CA ILE A 519 63.23 2.92 -15.00
C ILE A 519 62.13 2.27 -15.88
N ALA A 520 62.43 2.00 -17.16
CA ALA A 520 61.50 1.32 -18.05
C ALA A 520 61.28 -0.16 -17.66
N VAL A 521 62.32 -0.81 -17.12
CA VAL A 521 62.24 -2.19 -16.62
C VAL A 521 61.44 -2.25 -15.31
N VAL A 522 61.61 -1.29 -14.40
CA VAL A 522 60.82 -1.19 -13.16
C VAL A 522 59.35 -0.88 -13.44
N GLY A 523 59.05 -0.05 -14.45
CA GLY A 523 57.69 0.21 -14.90
C GLY A 523 56.98 -1.04 -15.46
N SER A 524 57.69 -1.88 -16.20
CA SER A 524 57.14 -3.16 -16.72
C SER A 524 56.91 -4.20 -15.63
N LEU A 525 57.77 -4.26 -14.60
CA LEU A 525 57.63 -5.20 -13.49
C LEU A 525 56.43 -4.89 -12.58
N LEU A 526 56.13 -3.60 -12.35
CA LEU A 526 54.99 -3.18 -11.52
C LEU A 526 53.63 -3.40 -12.22
N CYS A 527 53.59 -3.40 -13.55
CA CYS A 527 52.38 -3.70 -14.32
C CYS A 527 51.99 -5.20 -14.28
N GLN A 528 52.93 -6.12 -14.00
CA GLN A 528 52.63 -7.56 -13.91
C GLN A 528 52.06 -8.01 -12.56
N THR A 529 52.11 -7.19 -11.51
CA THR A 529 51.70 -7.58 -10.14
C THR A 529 50.42 -6.91 -9.61
N GLY A 530 49.53 -6.43 -10.48
CA GLY A 530 48.12 -6.20 -10.12
C GLY A 530 47.79 -5.07 -9.13
N PHE A 531 48.67 -4.10 -8.91
CA PHE A 531 48.38 -2.93 -8.07
C PHE A 531 47.91 -1.73 -8.93
N ASN A 532 46.60 -1.58 -9.10
CA ASN A 532 45.98 -0.41 -9.74
C ASN A 532 45.75 0.73 -8.73
N HIS A 533 46.81 1.44 -8.30
CA HIS A 533 46.69 2.78 -7.71
C HIS A 533 47.78 3.69 -8.32
N PRO A 534 47.45 4.93 -8.74
CA PRO A 534 48.45 5.87 -9.24
C PRO A 534 49.24 6.46 -8.05
N ILE A 535 50.54 6.16 -7.97
CA ILE A 535 51.45 6.85 -7.05
C ILE A 535 51.76 8.22 -7.66
N GLN A 536 51.39 9.30 -6.97
CA GLN A 536 51.82 10.65 -7.32
C GLN A 536 53.31 10.80 -7.00
N VAL A 537 54.15 10.85 -8.03
CA VAL A 537 55.55 11.25 -7.88
C VAL A 537 55.64 12.75 -8.11
N LYS A 538 55.95 13.51 -7.06
CA LYS A 538 56.29 14.94 -7.17
C LYS A 538 57.64 15.05 -7.89
N TYR A 539 57.65 15.73 -9.03
CA TYR A 539 58.88 16.19 -9.67
C TYR A 539 59.42 17.39 -8.91
N GLU A 540 60.36 17.16 -8.00
CA GLU A 540 61.24 18.21 -7.50
C GLU A 540 62.69 17.78 -7.73
N GLY A 541 63.40 18.60 -8.49
CA GLY A 541 64.86 18.62 -8.57
C GLY A 541 65.48 17.63 -9.56
N LEU A 542 66.00 18.15 -10.67
CA LEU A 542 67.42 18.48 -10.79
C LEU A 542 67.74 18.90 -12.23
N SER A 543 68.13 20.17 -12.36
CA SER A 543 68.95 20.68 -13.44
C SER A 543 70.31 19.99 -13.46
N CYS A 544 70.74 19.54 -14.63
CA CYS A 544 72.09 19.71 -15.19
C CYS A 544 72.00 19.46 -16.70
#